data_AF-A0A932L6S5-F1
#
_entry.id   AF-A0A932L6S5-F1
#
_cell.length_a   1.000
_cell.length_b   1.000
_cell.length_c   1.000
_cell.angle_alpha   90.00
_cell.angle_beta   90.00
_cell.angle_gamma   90.00
#
_symmetry.space_group_name_H-M   'P 1'
#
loop_
_entity.id
_entity.type
_entity.pdbx_description
1 polymer ?
#
loop_
_entity_poly.entity_id
_entity_poly.type
_entity_poly.pdbx_seq_one_letter_code
_entity_poly.pdbx_strand_id
1 'polypeptide(L)' 'MDLKKIPIGKNPPRDVNVIIEIPLRGDPVKYEICKESGAMYVDRFLNTAMYYPVNYGFVPHTLSADGDPVDVMVV' A
#
# COMPACT_ATOMS: atom_id res chain seq x y z
N MET A 1 -11.84 1.12 -6.86
CA MET A 1 -11.19 2.45 -6.97
C MET A 1 -10.41 2.49 -8.28
N ASP A 2 -10.45 3.57 -9.06
CA ASP A 2 -9.68 3.64 -10.32
C ASP A 2 -8.27 4.18 -10.07
N LEU A 3 -7.32 3.27 -9.85
CA LEU A 3 -5.91 3.59 -9.55
C LEU A 3 -5.25 4.43 -10.67
N LYS A 4 -5.75 4.34 -11.92
CA LYS A 4 -5.20 5.09 -13.05
C LYS A 4 -5.42 6.60 -12.96
N LYS A 5 -6.35 7.03 -12.10
CA LYS A 5 -6.65 8.45 -11.88
C LYS A 5 -5.82 9.06 -10.76
N ILE A 6 -5.03 8.27 -10.04
CA ILE A 6 -4.23 8.73 -8.92
C ILE A 6 -2.80 8.97 -9.44
N PRO A 7 -2.34 10.23 -9.56
CA PRO A 7 -0.98 10.51 -10.03
C PRO A 7 0.05 9.98 -9.03
N ILE A 8 1.28 9.74 -9.49
CA ILE A 8 2.41 9.31 -8.63
C ILE A 8 2.65 10.28 -7.47
N GLY A 9 2.49 11.57 -7.70
CA GLY A 9 2.76 12.64 -6.72
C GLY A 9 2.80 13.99 -7.40
N LYS A 10 2.91 15.08 -6.63
CA LYS A 10 3.03 16.43 -7.20
C LYS A 10 4.43 16.74 -7.72
N ASN A 11 5.47 16.16 -7.09
CA ASN A 11 6.87 16.38 -7.46
C ASN A 11 7.74 15.15 -7.14
N PRO A 12 7.58 14.02 -7.87
CA PRO A 12 8.41 12.84 -7.64
C PRO A 12 9.89 13.11 -7.97
N PRO A 13 10.86 12.60 -7.18
CA PRO A 13 10.71 11.68 -6.05
C PRO A 13 10.54 12.38 -4.69
N ARG A 14 10.41 13.72 -4.63
CA ARG A 14 10.35 14.48 -3.36
C ARG A 14 8.97 14.48 -2.71
N ASP A 15 7.91 14.38 -3.52
CA ASP A 15 6.51 14.31 -3.11
C ASP A 15 5.83 13.21 -3.93
N VAL A 16 5.31 12.20 -3.22
CA VAL A 16 4.62 11.04 -3.78
C VAL A 16 3.31 10.78 -3.04
N ASN A 17 2.31 10.34 -3.77
CA ASN A 17 1.08 9.80 -3.23
C ASN A 17 1.30 8.35 -2.82
N VAL A 18 0.80 7.99 -1.64
CA VAL A 18 0.86 6.61 -1.13
C VAL A 18 -0.56 6.14 -0.88
N ILE A 19 -0.88 4.96 -1.38
CA ILE A 19 -2.18 4.32 -1.13
C ILE A 19 -2.00 3.38 0.05
N ILE A 20 -2.64 3.72 1.18
CA ILE A 20 -2.51 2.97 2.43
C ILE A 20 -3.39 1.74 2.40
N GLU A 21 -2.78 0.58 2.67
CA GLU A 21 -3.45 -0.72 2.77
C GLU A 21 -3.61 -1.13 4.24
N ILE A 22 -2.61 -0.84 5.08
CA ILE A 22 -2.63 -1.20 6.50
C ILE A 22 -2.40 0.06 7.34
N PRO A 23 -3.38 0.48 8.15
CA PRO A 23 -3.22 1.65 9.00
C PRO A 23 -2.30 1.34 10.19
N LEU A 24 -1.67 2.40 10.71
CA LEU A 24 -0.88 2.37 11.94
C LEU A 24 -1.70 1.76 13.09
N ARG A 25 -1.18 0.69 13.72
CA ARG A 25 -1.85 -0.05 14.81
C ARG A 25 -3.25 -0.58 14.44
N GLY A 26 -3.50 -0.83 13.14
CA GLY A 26 -4.67 -1.56 12.67
C GLY A 26 -4.69 -3.01 13.13
N ASP A 27 -5.80 -3.71 12.88
CA ASP A 27 -5.91 -5.15 13.15
C ASP A 27 -4.79 -5.96 12.46
N PRO A 28 -4.42 -7.14 12.99
CA PRO A 28 -3.32 -7.96 12.46
C PRO A 28 -3.75 -8.69 11.18
N VAL A 29 -4.19 -7.92 10.19
CA VAL A 29 -4.68 -8.38 8.89
C VAL A 29 -3.85 -7.66 7.83
N LYS A 30 -3.23 -8.43 6.95
CA LYS A 30 -2.58 -7.90 5.77
C LYS A 30 -3.64 -7.74 4.68
N TYR A 31 -4.00 -6.49 4.43
CA TYR A 31 -4.82 -6.11 3.29
C TYR A 31 -3.95 -5.83 2.08
N GLU A 32 -4.49 -6.10 0.90
CA GLU A 32 -3.88 -5.76 -0.38
C GLU A 32 -4.94 -5.24 -1.35
N ILE A 33 -4.53 -4.39 -2.28
CA ILE A 33 -5.39 -3.90 -3.36
C ILE A 33 -5.20 -4.74 -4.62
N CYS A 34 -6.30 -5.32 -5.12
CA CYS A 34 -6.30 -5.98 -6.41
C CYS A 34 -6.20 -4.92 -7.51
N LYS A 35 -5.10 -4.93 -8.27
CA LYS A 35 -4.79 -3.90 -9.30
C LYS A 35 -5.84 -3.82 -10.41
N GLU A 36 -6.49 -4.95 -10.74
CA GLU A 36 -7.50 -5.02 -11.81
C GLU A 36 -8.85 -4.44 -11.37
N SER A 37 -9.32 -4.82 -10.18
CA SER A 37 -10.62 -4.38 -9.66
C SER A 37 -10.55 -3.08 -8.87
N GLY A 38 -9.37 -2.74 -8.35
CA GLY A 38 -9.16 -1.66 -7.39
C GLY A 38 -9.93 -1.87 -6.08
N ALA A 39 -10.23 -3.12 -5.72
CA ALA A 39 -10.85 -3.52 -4.47
C ALA A 39 -9.79 -4.02 -3.48
N MET A 40 -10.03 -3.76 -2.19
CA MET A 40 -9.20 -4.27 -1.10
C MET A 40 -9.65 -5.68 -0.73
N TYR A 41 -8.70 -6.60 -0.58
CA TYR A 41 -8.92 -7.96 -0.13
C TYR A 41 -7.98 -8.31 1.01
N VAL A 42 -8.29 -9.38 1.73
CA VAL A 42 -7.42 -9.94 2.77
C VAL A 42 -6.44 -10.90 2.09
N ASP A 43 -5.15 -10.57 2.11
CA ASP A 43 -4.08 -11.50 1.72
C ASP A 43 -3.93 -12.57 2.80
N ARG A 44 -3.75 -12.14 4.06
CA ARG A 44 -3.59 -13.06 5.19
C ARG A 44 -3.80 -12.41 6.55
N PHE A 45 -4.01 -13.24 7.57
CA PHE A 45 -3.92 -12.85 8.97
C PHE A 45 -2.49 -12.98 9.48
N LEU A 46 -2.03 -12.06 10.33
CA LEU A 46 -0.73 -12.18 10.98
C LEU A 46 -0.84 -13.17 12.14
N ASN A 47 0.06 -14.16 12.17
CA ASN A 47 0.07 -15.19 13.21
C ASN A 47 0.77 -14.74 14.50
N THR A 48 1.50 -13.62 14.46
CA THR A 48 2.19 -13.06 15.61
C THR A 48 1.36 -11.94 16.24
N ALA A 49 1.47 -11.77 17.55
CA ALA A 49 0.83 -10.67 18.29
C ALA A 49 1.58 -9.34 18.07
N MET A 50 1.70 -8.95 16.80
CA MET A 50 2.37 -7.73 16.35
C MET A 50 1.45 -6.94 15.42
N TYR A 51 1.65 -5.63 15.38
CA TYR A 51 0.92 -4.70 14.53
C TYR A 51 1.91 -3.91 13.67
N TYR A 52 1.46 -3.38 12.54
CA TYR A 52 2.30 -2.49 11.75
C TYR A 52 2.59 -1.21 12.55
N PRO A 53 3.87 -0.84 12.74
CA PRO A 53 4.28 0.30 13.54
C PRO A 53 4.15 1.64 12.79
N VAL A 54 3.66 1.60 11.55
CA VAL A 54 3.57 2.69 10.57
C VAL A 54 2.34 2.46 9.69
N ASN A 55 1.93 3.49 8.94
CA ASN A 55 0.99 3.24 7.85
C ASN A 55 1.74 2.60 6.70
N TYR A 56 1.26 1.46 6.23
CA TYR A 56 1.87 0.69 5.15
C TYR A 56 1.02 0.80 3.89
N GLY A 57 1.68 0.95 2.76
CA GLY A 57 1.04 1.04 1.46
C GLY A 57 2.06 1.05 0.34
N PHE A 58 1.64 1.49 -0.85
CA PHE A 58 2.50 1.53 -2.03
C PHE A 58 2.32 2.82 -2.85
N VAL A 59 3.30 3.11 -3.71
CA VAL A 59 3.23 4.22 -4.67
C VAL A 59 2.59 3.74 -5.98
N PRO A 60 1.48 4.35 -6.45
CA PRO A 60 0.87 3.95 -7.71
C PRO A 60 1.82 4.19 -8.90
N HIS A 61 1.64 3.43 -9.98
CA HIS A 61 2.43 3.56 -11.23
C HIS A 61 3.94 3.35 -11.08
N THR A 62 4.36 2.57 -10.08
CA THR A 62 5.74 2.11 -9.92
C THR A 62 5.82 0.60 -10.14
N LEU A 63 7.03 0.10 -10.36
CA LEU A 63 7.30 -1.33 -10.52
C LEU A 63 8.63 -1.65 -9.84
N SER A 64 8.58 -2.54 -8.85
CA SER A 64 9.69 -3.13 -8.14
C SER A 64 10.12 -4.44 -8.82
N ALA A 65 11.24 -5.01 -8.37
CA ALA A 65 11.83 -6.21 -8.95
C ALA A 65 11.02 -7.50 -8.68
N ASP A 66 10.11 -7.46 -7.71
CA ASP A 66 9.16 -8.52 -7.36
C ASP A 66 7.91 -8.54 -8.26
N GLY A 67 7.74 -7.52 -9.11
CA GLY A 67 6.55 -7.37 -9.96
C GLY A 67 5.42 -6.55 -9.34
N ASP A 68 5.62 -6.03 -8.12
CA ASP A 68 4.67 -5.18 -7.42
C ASP A 68 5.08 -3.71 -7.42
N PRO A 69 4.16 -2.77 -7.12
CA PRO A 69 4.53 -1.38 -6.94
C PRO A 69 5.46 -1.23 -5.73
N VAL A 70 6.22 -0.15 -5.70
CA VAL A 70 7.16 0.13 -4.60
C VAL A 70 6.39 0.36 -3.31
N ASP A 71 6.70 -0.45 -2.30
CA ASP A 71 6.18 -0.34 -0.95
C ASP A 71 6.72 0.88 -0.20
N VAL A 72 5.89 1.47 0.67
CA VAL A 72 6.22 2.64 1.48
C VAL A 72 5.69 2.46 2.90
N MET A 73 6.54 2.84 3.85
CA MET A 73 6.20 3.00 5.26
C MET A 73 6.11 4.49 5.59
N VAL A 74 4.93 4.96 5.98
CA VAL A 74 4.68 6.35 6.38
C VAL A 74 4.69 6.46 7.91
N VAL A 75 5.67 7.21 8.43
CA VAL A 75 5.94 7.46 9.86
C VAL A 75 5.26 8.74 10.34
#